data_AF-W7A623-F1
#
_entry.id   AF-W7A623-F1
#
_cell.length_a   1.000
_cell.length_b   1.000
_cell.length_c   1.000
_cell.angle_alpha   90.00
_cell.angle_beta   90.00
_cell.angle_gamma   90.00
#
_symmetry.space_group_name_H-M   'P 1'
#
loop_
_entity.id
_entity.type
_entity.pdbx_description
1 polymer ?
#
loop_
_entity_poly.entity_id
_entity_poly.type
_entity_poly.pdbx_seq_one_letter_code
_entity_poly.pdbx_strand_id
1 'polypeptide(L)'
;MEPTRVHPVLSILGSKYKPFHENLSSRTHIILLPEANTLVNIRIDIDFMKRHICCKSHLKNVYINLAGQSIEMDAKYVCTGYGFEENRICEILKIETNANYRFLKIIFINIPLGGGYDDSARVSYINDEDGPADGQADGQVNHQFSNPAGGQPNAMKCKHEVTQFFNKNGNCREFLYTQLLQFSHSYIIVKGFENCIGKKIINMVEDTLKLQSNANEKTFKSDIKMPLIKYIYSYLYNIIWKELTKNCQQIEHRVQEKMNYLRKDISGFLKKLNLGSISLFQVETTAFHVKQIEKCNNPIDKIYILDNISKIICEIISCTNENLKRQNLAIYDINSDSLISILVAAISFGQIQNIISHSIHLHMYIDNLKASEKIDKLSFVFTIFHSSIIYLCDMKEG
;
A
#
# COMPACT_ATOMS: atom_id res chain seq x y z
N MET A 1 27.00 37.64 13.22
CA MET A 1 26.12 36.47 13.38
C MET A 1 25.06 36.54 12.31
N GLU A 2 24.90 35.51 11.50
CA GLU A 2 23.73 35.43 10.60
C GLU A 2 22.45 35.19 11.44
N PRO A 3 21.29 35.72 11.02
CA PRO A 3 20.03 35.34 11.65
C PRO A 3 19.75 33.87 11.36
N THR A 4 19.78 33.04 12.40
CA THR A 4 19.41 31.61 12.31
C THR A 4 18.04 31.52 11.65
N ARG A 5 17.94 30.94 10.44
CA ARG A 5 16.69 30.88 9.66
C ARG A 5 15.67 29.99 10.37
N VAL A 6 14.89 30.56 11.30
CA VAL A 6 13.87 29.83 12.06
C VAL A 6 12.78 29.39 11.11
N HIS A 7 12.58 28.08 11.01
CA HIS A 7 11.65 27.47 10.07
C HIS A 7 10.23 28.03 10.24
N PRO A 8 9.47 28.37 9.16
CA PRO A 8 8.17 29.05 9.29
C PRO A 8 7.20 28.37 10.26
N VAL A 9 7.13 27.04 10.22
CA VAL A 9 6.33 26.22 11.14
C VAL A 9 6.77 26.41 12.60
N LEU A 10 8.08 26.41 12.89
CA LEU A 10 8.61 26.62 14.24
C LEU A 10 8.35 28.05 14.73
N SER A 11 8.50 29.05 13.86
CA SER A 11 8.22 30.46 14.15
C SER A 11 6.74 30.66 14.52
N ILE A 12 5.82 30.05 13.77
CA ILE A 12 4.37 30.12 14.03
C ILE A 12 3.98 29.33 15.29
N LEU A 13 4.60 28.16 15.51
CA LEU A 13 4.38 27.33 16.70
C LEU A 13 4.83 28.03 17.99
N GLY A 14 6.01 28.65 17.98
CA GLY A 14 6.58 29.37 19.13
C GLY A 14 5.93 30.72 19.44
N SER A 15 5.20 31.30 18.48
CA SER A 15 4.50 32.58 18.64
C SER A 15 2.98 32.38 18.77
N LYS A 16 2.29 32.16 17.64
CA LYS A 16 0.83 32.10 17.53
C LYS A 16 0.21 30.93 18.31
N TYR A 17 0.90 29.79 18.38
CA TYR A 17 0.43 28.60 19.10
C TYR A 17 1.25 28.29 20.37
N LYS A 18 1.87 29.33 20.97
CA LYS A 18 2.72 29.18 22.16
C LYS A 18 2.07 28.33 23.29
N PRO A 19 0.80 28.53 23.71
CA PRO A 19 0.21 27.70 24.77
C PRO A 19 0.06 26.22 24.38
N PHE A 20 -0.20 25.93 23.10
CA PHE A 20 -0.26 24.57 22.59
C PHE A 20 1.14 23.92 22.60
N HIS A 21 2.18 24.64 22.17
CA HIS A 21 3.58 24.20 22.24
C HIS A 21 4.06 23.99 23.69
N GLU A 22 3.62 24.83 24.63
CA GLU A 22 3.96 24.72 26.05
C GLU A 22 3.26 23.56 26.76
N ASN A 23 2.09 23.13 26.27
CA ASN A 23 1.36 21.96 26.76
C ASN A 23 1.86 20.61 26.21
N LEU A 24 2.79 20.60 25.24
CA LEU A 24 3.37 19.34 24.73
C LEU A 24 4.31 18.73 25.78
N SER A 25 4.04 17.48 26.16
CA SER A 25 4.91 16.68 27.03
C SER A 25 6.34 16.67 26.50
N SER A 26 7.28 17.08 27.35
CA SER A 26 8.65 17.37 26.94
C SER A 26 9.39 16.12 26.46
N ARG A 27 10.02 16.22 25.29
CA ARG A 27 10.88 15.21 24.66
C ARG A 27 10.24 13.83 24.39
N THR A 28 8.91 13.72 24.38
CA THR A 28 8.21 12.51 23.91
C THR A 28 7.75 12.60 22.44
N HIS A 29 7.53 13.82 21.94
CA HIS A 29 7.01 14.11 20.60
C HIS A 29 8.15 14.32 19.59
N ILE A 30 8.00 13.86 18.35
CA ILE A 30 8.77 14.35 17.19
C ILE A 30 7.96 15.43 16.45
N ILE A 31 8.65 16.30 15.70
CA ILE A 31 8.00 17.24 14.77
C ILE A 31 8.56 17.07 13.35
N LEU A 32 7.65 17.07 12.38
CA LEU A 32 7.93 16.98 10.95
C LEU A 32 7.83 18.37 10.32
N LEU A 33 8.88 18.77 9.61
CA LEU A 33 9.02 20.10 9.01
C LEU A 33 9.14 19.98 7.48
N PRO A 34 8.06 20.24 6.73
CA PRO A 34 8.10 20.31 5.26
C PRO A 34 8.99 21.46 4.79
N GLU A 35 9.71 21.31 3.67
CA GLU A 35 10.55 22.39 3.15
C GLU A 35 9.75 23.68 2.91
N ALA A 36 10.36 24.82 3.24
CA ALA A 36 9.68 26.12 3.28
C ALA A 36 9.13 26.60 1.91
N ASN A 37 9.66 26.09 0.79
CA ASN A 37 9.12 26.28 -0.55
C ASN A 37 7.78 25.53 -0.77
N THR A 38 7.63 24.31 -0.24
CA THR A 38 6.38 23.53 -0.33
C THR A 38 5.26 24.03 0.58
N LEU A 39 5.56 24.98 1.47
CA LEU A 39 4.59 25.65 2.34
C LEU A 39 3.98 26.91 1.71
N VAL A 40 4.35 27.25 0.46
CA VAL A 40 3.67 28.31 -0.32
C VAL A 40 2.19 27.95 -0.49
N ASN A 41 1.31 28.95 -0.30
CA ASN A 41 -0.15 28.81 -0.30
C ASN A 41 -0.75 27.89 0.79
N ILE A 42 0.05 27.27 1.67
CA ILE A 42 -0.45 26.40 2.74
C ILE A 42 -0.77 27.17 4.03
N ARG A 43 -1.98 26.96 4.53
CA ARG A 43 -2.43 27.52 5.82
C ARG A 43 -1.84 26.74 6.99
N ILE A 44 -0.81 27.31 7.62
CA ILE A 44 -0.21 26.78 8.86
C ILE A 44 -1.12 27.10 10.06
N ASP A 45 -2.22 26.35 10.18
CA ASP A 45 -3.15 26.42 11.31
C ASP A 45 -2.92 25.35 12.39
N ILE A 46 -3.80 25.29 13.40
CA ILE A 46 -3.65 24.36 14.51
C ILE A 46 -3.80 22.90 14.08
N ASP A 47 -4.58 22.62 13.04
CA ASP A 47 -4.77 21.26 12.54
C ASP A 47 -3.59 20.86 11.65
N PHE A 48 -3.02 21.78 10.88
CA PHE A 48 -1.68 21.58 10.28
C PHE A 48 -0.64 21.18 11.34
N MET A 49 -0.57 21.90 12.47
CA MET A 49 0.35 21.58 13.57
C MET A 49 0.08 20.19 14.16
N LYS A 50 -1.19 19.84 14.43
CA LYS A 50 -1.55 18.52 14.93
C LYS A 50 -1.16 17.40 13.97
N ARG A 51 -1.29 17.61 12.65
CA ARG A 51 -0.94 16.60 11.65
C ARG A 51 0.56 16.31 11.57
N HIS A 52 1.41 17.28 11.90
CA HIS A 52 2.89 17.19 11.76
C HIS A 52 3.65 16.93 13.08
N ILE A 53 2.99 16.94 14.24
CA ILE A 53 3.59 16.62 15.54
C ILE A 53 3.13 15.21 15.97
N CYS A 54 4.08 14.32 16.27
CA CYS A 54 3.79 12.88 16.44
C CYS A 54 4.43 12.26 17.69
N CYS A 55 3.69 11.36 18.35
CA CYS A 55 4.17 10.47 19.40
C CYS A 55 4.63 9.12 18.84
N LYS A 56 5.60 8.49 19.49
CA LYS A 56 5.99 7.11 19.17
C LYS A 56 4.91 6.13 19.64
N SER A 57 4.44 5.24 18.75
CA SER A 57 3.49 4.17 19.11
C SER A 57 4.20 2.90 19.62
N HIS A 58 3.44 1.93 20.11
CA HIS A 58 3.95 0.63 20.53
C HIS A 58 4.47 -0.25 19.38
N LEU A 59 4.03 -0.01 18.14
CA LEU A 59 4.46 -0.77 16.96
C LEU A 59 5.82 -0.27 16.44
N LYS A 60 6.64 -1.17 15.89
CA LYS A 60 7.93 -0.82 15.27
C LYS A 60 7.70 0.18 14.12
N ASN A 61 8.54 1.21 14.02
CA ASN A 61 8.51 2.29 13.01
C ASN A 61 7.23 3.15 12.89
N VAL A 62 6.08 2.75 13.46
CA VAL A 62 4.82 3.55 13.46
C VAL A 62 4.84 4.66 14.51
N TYR A 63 4.39 5.85 14.13
CA TYR A 63 4.12 7.01 15.01
C TYR A 63 2.66 7.45 14.82
N ILE A 64 2.10 8.17 15.79
CA ILE A 64 0.72 8.68 15.76
C ILE A 64 0.75 10.19 15.99
N ASN A 65 0.11 10.96 15.12
CA ASN A 65 0.05 12.42 15.21
C ASN A 65 -1.05 12.91 16.17
N LEU A 66 -1.02 14.20 16.53
CA LEU A 66 -1.99 14.79 17.44
C LEU A 66 -3.39 15.02 16.81
N ALA A 67 -3.60 14.57 15.57
CA ALA A 67 -4.91 14.43 14.93
C ALA A 67 -5.42 12.96 14.96
N GLY A 68 -4.71 12.04 15.63
CA GLY A 68 -5.07 10.63 15.72
C GLY A 68 -4.72 9.78 14.49
N GLN A 69 -3.98 10.35 13.54
CA GLN A 69 -3.58 9.70 12.29
C GLN A 69 -2.21 9.02 12.46
N SER A 70 -1.97 7.86 11.84
CA SER A 70 -0.67 7.18 11.90
C SER A 70 0.24 7.55 10.73
N ILE A 71 1.55 7.49 10.99
CA ILE A 71 2.61 7.53 9.97
C ILE A 71 3.57 6.37 10.21
N GLU A 72 4.19 5.87 9.14
CA GLU A 72 5.26 4.88 9.18
C GLU A 72 6.57 5.58 8.79
N MET A 73 7.63 5.43 9.60
CA MET A 73 8.90 6.10 9.36
C MET A 73 10.08 5.12 9.41
N ASP A 74 10.88 5.11 8.35
CA ASP A 74 12.14 4.36 8.28
C ASP A 74 13.37 5.30 8.39
N ALA A 75 14.51 4.93 7.81
CA ALA A 75 15.73 5.72 7.84
C ALA A 75 15.81 6.81 6.75
N LYS A 76 14.88 6.83 5.79
CA LYS A 76 14.86 7.73 4.63
C LYS A 76 13.49 8.33 4.32
N TYR A 77 12.39 7.73 4.77
CA TYR A 77 11.04 8.15 4.38
C TYR A 77 10.06 8.19 5.55
N VAL A 78 9.06 9.07 5.41
CA VAL A 78 7.84 9.13 6.22
C VAL A 78 6.64 8.90 5.30
N CYS A 79 5.94 7.79 5.52
CA CYS A 79 4.71 7.42 4.81
C CYS A 79 3.49 7.77 5.66
N THR A 80 2.47 8.42 5.08
CA THR A 80 1.18 8.61 5.76
C THR A 80 0.38 7.30 5.79
N GLY A 81 -0.34 7.07 6.90
CA GLY A 81 -1.05 5.82 7.18
C GLY A 81 -2.50 6.03 7.61
N TYR A 82 -2.89 5.44 8.75
CA TYR A 82 -4.25 5.49 9.29
C TYR A 82 -4.75 6.94 9.43
N GLY A 83 -6.00 7.21 9.09
CA GLY A 83 -6.64 8.52 9.30
C GLY A 83 -6.22 9.64 8.36
N PHE A 84 -5.22 9.45 7.49
CA PHE A 84 -4.93 10.39 6.40
C PHE A 84 -5.86 10.15 5.19
N GLU A 85 -6.28 11.25 4.56
CA GLU A 85 -7.10 11.23 3.34
C GLU A 85 -6.26 10.85 2.10
N GLU A 86 -4.97 11.25 2.09
CA GLU A 86 -4.01 10.99 1.02
C GLU A 86 -2.84 10.13 1.50
N ASN A 87 -2.41 9.20 0.65
CA ASN A 87 -1.16 8.45 0.84
C ASN A 87 0.02 9.26 0.26
N ARG A 88 0.89 9.79 1.12
CA ARG A 88 2.10 10.54 0.77
C ARG A 88 3.34 9.83 1.29
N ILE A 89 4.41 9.85 0.51
CA ILE A 89 5.75 9.39 0.90
C ILE A 89 6.65 10.61 0.86
N CYS A 90 7.11 11.03 2.03
CA CYS A 90 7.91 12.23 2.22
C CYS A 90 9.36 11.81 2.50
N GLU A 91 10.32 12.31 1.73
CA GLU A 91 11.74 12.03 1.92
C GLU A 91 12.29 12.79 3.12
N ILE A 92 13.02 12.10 4.00
CA ILE A 92 13.70 12.69 5.17
C ILE A 92 15.00 13.33 4.71
N LEU A 93 14.98 14.65 4.59
CA LEU A 93 16.13 15.45 4.16
C LEU A 93 17.16 15.63 5.27
N LYS A 94 16.70 15.72 6.53
CA LYS A 94 17.57 15.94 7.71
C LYS A 94 16.87 15.51 8.99
N ILE A 95 17.63 15.00 9.95
CA ILE A 95 17.18 14.77 11.33
C ILE A 95 18.06 15.59 12.28
N GLU A 96 17.44 16.35 13.19
CA GLU A 96 18.12 17.07 14.27
C GLU A 96 17.62 16.64 15.65
N THR A 97 18.55 16.22 16.52
CA THR A 97 18.33 16.02 17.96
C THR A 97 18.80 17.25 18.73
N ASN A 98 18.14 18.40 18.50
CA ASN A 98 18.53 19.68 19.08
C ASN A 98 17.92 19.85 20.48
N ALA A 99 18.78 19.88 21.51
CA ALA A 99 18.39 19.88 22.93
C ALA A 99 17.56 21.10 23.38
N ASN A 100 17.58 22.20 22.60
CA ASN A 100 16.89 23.47 22.90
C ASN A 100 15.40 23.46 22.56
N TYR A 101 14.92 22.48 21.78
CA TYR A 101 13.51 22.35 21.45
C TYR A 101 12.84 21.31 22.36
N ARG A 102 11.53 21.45 22.60
CA ARG A 102 10.75 20.52 23.44
C ARG A 102 10.48 19.15 22.79
N PHE A 103 10.99 18.92 21.58
CA PHE A 103 10.82 17.69 20.81
C PHE A 103 11.97 16.69 21.02
N LEU A 104 11.68 15.40 20.85
CA LEU A 104 12.65 14.30 20.82
C LEU A 104 13.56 14.37 19.59
N LYS A 105 12.96 14.69 18.44
CA LYS A 105 13.62 14.93 17.14
C LYS A 105 12.84 15.96 16.34
N ILE A 106 13.59 16.80 15.63
CA ILE A 106 13.09 17.58 14.50
C ILE A 106 13.47 16.81 13.23
N ILE A 107 12.52 16.60 12.32
CA ILE A 107 12.71 15.80 11.11
C ILE A 107 12.23 16.65 9.93
N PHE A 108 13.17 17.05 9.07
CA PHE A 108 12.87 17.81 7.87
C PHE A 108 12.47 16.86 6.75
N ILE A 109 11.35 17.15 6.09
CA ILE A 109 10.80 16.34 5.00
C ILE A 109 10.57 17.20 3.75
N ASN A 110 10.63 16.58 2.56
CA ASN A 110 10.50 17.32 1.31
C ASN A 110 9.09 17.91 1.07
N ILE A 111 8.01 17.22 1.46
CA ILE A 111 6.62 17.66 1.25
C ILE A 111 5.76 17.58 2.52
N PRO A 112 4.66 18.35 2.63
CA PRO A 112 3.72 18.27 3.75
C PRO A 112 2.87 17.00 3.73
N LEU A 113 2.47 16.54 4.92
CA LEU A 113 1.72 15.29 5.13
C LEU A 113 0.25 15.35 4.64
N GLY A 114 -0.23 16.48 4.14
CA GLY A 114 -1.57 16.64 3.58
C GLY A 114 -1.83 18.06 3.07
N GLY A 115 -2.89 18.23 2.28
CA GLY A 115 -3.27 19.51 1.67
C GLY A 115 -2.50 19.79 0.37
N GLY A 116 -3.17 20.42 -0.60
CA GLY A 116 -2.55 20.78 -1.88
C GLY A 116 -1.33 21.69 -1.68
N TYR A 117 -0.24 21.35 -2.36
CA TYR A 117 0.99 22.14 -2.42
C TYR A 117 1.28 22.46 -3.89
N ASP A 118 1.91 23.60 -4.18
CA ASP A 118 2.30 23.96 -5.55
C ASP A 118 3.48 23.09 -6.01
N ASP A 119 3.16 22.02 -6.76
CA ASP A 119 4.12 21.10 -7.37
C ASP A 119 4.72 21.70 -8.66
N SER A 120 5.21 22.94 -8.56
CA SER A 120 5.63 23.82 -9.68
C SER A 120 6.92 23.40 -10.42
N ALA A 121 7.27 22.13 -10.31
CA ALA A 121 8.28 21.44 -11.11
C ALA A 121 7.71 20.25 -11.93
N ARG A 122 6.41 19.95 -11.84
CA ARG A 122 5.74 18.94 -12.68
C ARG A 122 5.06 19.57 -13.89
N VAL A 123 5.81 19.67 -14.98
CA VAL A 123 5.26 19.98 -16.31
C VAL A 123 4.19 18.96 -16.67
N SER A 124 2.95 19.42 -16.80
CA SER A 124 1.83 18.64 -17.30
C SER A 124 1.93 18.54 -18.82
N TYR A 125 2.60 17.50 -19.32
CA TYR A 125 2.70 17.23 -20.76
C TYR A 125 1.35 16.80 -21.34
N ILE A 126 0.57 17.79 -21.73
CA ILE A 126 -0.52 17.71 -22.71
C ILE A 126 -0.16 18.72 -23.80
N ASN A 127 -0.09 18.22 -25.04
CA ASN A 127 0.09 18.93 -26.31
C ASN A 127 1.48 19.49 -26.70
N ASP A 128 2.03 18.83 -27.73
CA ASP A 128 2.44 19.37 -29.04
C ASP A 128 3.85 19.99 -29.32
N GLU A 129 4.23 19.80 -30.59
CA GLU A 129 5.31 20.38 -31.44
C GLU A 129 6.80 20.02 -31.20
N ASP A 130 7.28 19.13 -32.09
CA ASP A 130 8.55 19.09 -32.85
C ASP A 130 9.79 19.94 -32.43
N GLY A 131 10.95 19.27 -32.27
CA GLY A 131 12.28 19.89 -32.23
C GLY A 131 13.43 18.93 -31.82
N PRO A 132 14.53 18.78 -32.58
CA PRO A 132 15.54 17.73 -32.33
C PRO A 132 16.89 18.22 -31.74
N ALA A 133 17.63 17.26 -31.12
CA ALA A 133 19.10 17.19 -30.88
C ALA A 133 19.80 18.39 -30.19
N ASP A 134 20.64 18.24 -29.15
CA ASP A 134 21.89 17.44 -29.08
C ASP A 134 22.40 17.39 -27.60
N GLY A 135 23.48 16.65 -27.28
CA GLY A 135 24.21 16.86 -26.01
C GLY A 135 24.95 15.67 -25.37
N GLN A 136 26.28 15.67 -25.52
CA GLN A 136 27.31 14.87 -24.81
C GLN A 136 27.54 15.39 -23.35
N ALA A 137 28.23 14.73 -22.39
CA ALA A 137 28.69 13.34 -22.17
C ALA A 137 29.29 13.17 -20.73
N ASP A 138 29.78 11.95 -20.41
CA ASP A 138 30.86 11.56 -19.47
C ASP A 138 30.72 11.65 -17.91
N GLY A 139 31.53 10.80 -17.24
CA GLY A 139 31.71 10.66 -15.77
C GLY A 139 30.99 9.42 -15.15
N GLN A 140 31.60 8.28 -14.76
CA GLN A 140 32.78 7.97 -13.92
C GLN A 140 32.62 8.36 -12.42
N VAL A 141 32.87 7.53 -11.39
CA VAL A 141 33.22 6.08 -11.22
C VAL A 141 32.95 5.70 -9.71
N ASN A 142 32.96 4.48 -9.11
CA ASN A 142 33.37 3.10 -9.44
C ASN A 142 32.70 2.05 -8.48
N HIS A 143 33.02 0.75 -8.68
CA HIS A 143 33.01 -0.41 -7.76
C HIS A 143 31.72 -1.07 -7.23
N GLN A 144 31.78 -2.42 -7.20
CA GLN A 144 30.79 -3.34 -6.65
C GLN A 144 30.94 -3.50 -5.12
N PHE A 145 29.85 -3.87 -4.45
CA PHE A 145 29.83 -5.12 -3.65
C PHE A 145 28.40 -5.65 -3.53
N SER A 146 28.25 -6.97 -3.44
CA SER A 146 26.96 -7.68 -3.48
C SER A 146 26.42 -7.99 -2.08
N ASN A 147 25.09 -7.90 -1.88
CA ASN A 147 24.37 -8.91 -1.09
C ASN A 147 22.83 -8.86 -1.34
N PRO A 148 22.11 -9.99 -1.17
CA PRO A 148 20.68 -10.08 -1.51
C PRO A 148 19.74 -10.04 -0.30
N ALA A 149 18.66 -9.25 -0.36
CA ALA A 149 17.42 -9.47 0.40
C ALA A 149 16.26 -8.55 -0.06
N GLY A 150 15.11 -9.13 -0.43
CA GLY A 150 13.76 -8.67 -0.06
C GLY A 150 13.28 -7.23 -0.30
N GLY A 151 13.99 -6.37 -1.02
CA GLY A 151 13.61 -4.95 -1.19
C GLY A 151 12.29 -4.74 -1.93
N GLN A 152 11.27 -4.21 -1.23
CA GLN A 152 9.92 -3.99 -1.75
C GLN A 152 9.88 -3.06 -2.99
N PRO A 153 9.17 -3.44 -4.09
CA PRO A 153 8.90 -2.53 -5.21
C PRO A 153 7.68 -1.63 -4.91
N ASN A 154 7.92 -0.49 -4.27
CA ASN A 154 6.92 0.58 -4.07
C ASN A 154 6.25 0.95 -5.40
N ALA A 155 4.96 1.32 -5.39
CA ALA A 155 4.24 1.71 -6.62
C ALA A 155 4.93 2.86 -7.40
N MET A 156 5.53 3.82 -6.68
CA MET A 156 6.34 4.89 -7.28
C MET A 156 7.65 4.39 -7.89
N LYS A 157 8.33 3.42 -7.24
CA LYS A 157 9.53 2.74 -7.78
C LYS A 157 9.18 1.94 -9.03
N CYS A 158 8.07 1.19 -8.99
CA CYS A 158 7.53 0.43 -10.11
C CYS A 158 7.19 1.33 -11.32
N LYS A 159 6.54 2.48 -11.08
CA LYS A 159 6.27 3.48 -12.13
C LYS A 159 7.57 4.03 -12.71
N HIS A 160 8.56 4.33 -11.85
CA HIS A 160 9.88 4.81 -12.26
C HIS A 160 10.69 3.75 -13.05
N GLU A 161 10.65 2.48 -12.64
CA GLU A 161 11.28 1.34 -13.35
C GLU A 161 10.67 1.16 -14.75
N VAL A 162 9.33 1.22 -14.86
CA VAL A 162 8.62 1.13 -16.15
C VAL A 162 8.89 2.36 -17.03
N THR A 163 8.97 3.57 -16.48
CA THR A 163 9.39 4.76 -17.23
C THR A 163 10.86 4.66 -17.69
N GLN A 164 11.78 4.22 -16.83
CA GLN A 164 13.18 4.00 -17.22
C GLN A 164 13.33 2.90 -18.29
N PHE A 165 12.46 1.89 -18.26
CA PHE A 165 12.39 0.85 -19.28
C PHE A 165 11.93 1.45 -20.61
N PHE A 166 10.77 2.11 -20.68
CA PHE A 166 10.27 2.70 -21.93
C PHE A 166 11.19 3.78 -22.51
N ASN A 167 11.85 4.59 -21.67
CA ASN A 167 12.83 5.59 -22.13
C ASN A 167 14.09 4.96 -22.78
N LYS A 168 14.29 3.65 -22.65
CA LYS A 168 15.41 2.89 -23.28
C LYS A 168 14.93 1.88 -24.34
N ASN A 169 13.62 1.67 -24.45
CA ASN A 169 12.99 0.61 -25.25
C ASN A 169 11.72 1.22 -25.89
N GLY A 170 11.90 2.16 -26.83
CA GLY A 170 10.81 2.96 -27.39
C GLY A 170 9.78 2.14 -28.17
N ASN A 171 10.27 1.17 -28.95
CA ASN A 171 9.45 0.20 -29.68
C ASN A 171 8.55 -0.61 -28.72
N CYS A 172 9.08 -1.00 -27.57
CA CYS A 172 8.35 -1.72 -26.53
C CYS A 172 7.24 -0.88 -25.88
N ARG A 173 7.42 0.45 -25.76
CA ARG A 173 6.39 1.39 -25.29
C ARG A 173 5.22 1.46 -26.26
N GLU A 174 5.50 1.65 -27.55
CA GLU A 174 4.48 1.84 -28.59
C GLU A 174 3.71 0.55 -28.90
N PHE A 175 4.40 -0.60 -28.93
CA PHE A 175 3.77 -1.91 -29.01
C PHE A 175 2.79 -2.14 -27.85
N LEU A 176 3.22 -1.93 -26.60
CA LEU A 176 2.36 -2.16 -25.44
C LEU A 176 1.19 -1.17 -25.39
N TYR A 177 1.43 0.11 -25.68
CA TYR A 177 0.37 1.12 -25.70
C TYR A 177 -0.70 0.78 -26.76
N THR A 178 -0.27 0.30 -27.94
CA THR A 178 -1.20 -0.21 -28.98
C THR A 178 -2.01 -1.41 -28.49
N GLN A 179 -1.39 -2.36 -27.78
CA GLN A 179 -2.10 -3.50 -27.19
C GLN A 179 -3.09 -3.08 -26.08
N LEU A 180 -2.74 -2.06 -25.28
CA LEU A 180 -3.61 -1.51 -24.24
C LEU A 180 -4.83 -0.79 -24.83
N LEU A 181 -4.63 0.03 -25.88
CA LEU A 181 -5.74 0.70 -26.59
C LEU A 181 -6.65 -0.31 -27.30
N GLN A 182 -6.09 -1.31 -28.00
CA GLN A 182 -6.87 -2.40 -28.59
C GLN A 182 -7.71 -3.12 -27.55
N PHE A 183 -7.14 -3.49 -26.41
CA PHE A 183 -7.90 -4.10 -25.31
C PHE A 183 -9.02 -3.18 -24.83
N SER A 184 -8.73 -1.91 -24.61
CA SER A 184 -9.66 -0.93 -24.04
C SER A 184 -10.85 -0.62 -24.96
N HIS A 185 -10.69 -0.77 -26.27
CA HIS A 185 -11.74 -0.49 -27.26
C HIS A 185 -12.48 -1.73 -27.79
N SER A 186 -11.86 -2.92 -27.81
CA SER A 186 -12.46 -4.10 -28.45
C SER A 186 -12.49 -5.40 -27.63
N TYR A 187 -11.93 -5.43 -26.41
CA TYR A 187 -11.95 -6.66 -25.60
C TYR A 187 -13.26 -6.82 -24.83
N ILE A 188 -14.04 -7.85 -25.20
CA ILE A 188 -15.30 -8.18 -24.54
C ILE A 188 -15.02 -9.00 -23.26
N ILE A 189 -15.40 -8.44 -22.11
CA ILE A 189 -15.33 -9.14 -20.82
C ILE A 189 -16.60 -9.98 -20.65
N VAL A 190 -16.45 -11.31 -20.63
CA VAL A 190 -17.56 -12.27 -20.47
C VAL A 190 -17.49 -12.91 -19.09
N LYS A 191 -18.63 -12.95 -18.39
CA LYS A 191 -18.76 -13.57 -17.07
C LYS A 191 -18.37 -15.05 -17.11
N GLY A 192 -17.49 -15.48 -16.20
CA GLY A 192 -16.95 -16.85 -16.15
C GLY A 192 -15.70 -17.08 -17.02
N PHE A 193 -15.25 -16.08 -17.78
CA PHE A 193 -14.04 -16.12 -18.61
C PHE A 193 -12.97 -15.11 -18.16
N GLU A 194 -13.06 -14.63 -16.92
CA GLU A 194 -12.17 -13.59 -16.37
C GLU A 194 -10.68 -14.02 -16.41
N ASN A 195 -10.40 -15.31 -16.24
CA ASN A 195 -9.05 -15.89 -16.36
C ASN A 195 -8.43 -15.62 -17.75
N CYS A 196 -9.23 -15.54 -18.82
CA CYS A 196 -8.74 -15.19 -20.17
C CYS A 196 -8.20 -13.75 -20.27
N ILE A 197 -8.71 -12.82 -19.45
CA ILE A 197 -8.15 -11.46 -19.33
C ILE A 197 -6.74 -11.54 -18.73
N GLY A 198 -6.60 -12.29 -17.63
CA GLY A 198 -5.31 -12.52 -16.98
C GLY A 198 -4.28 -13.11 -17.94
N LYS A 199 -4.68 -14.12 -18.72
CA LYS A 199 -3.85 -14.70 -19.78
C LYS A 199 -3.45 -13.68 -20.85
N LYS A 200 -4.38 -12.84 -21.32
CA LYS A 200 -4.09 -11.77 -22.29
C LYS A 200 -3.12 -10.74 -21.73
N ILE A 201 -3.22 -10.38 -20.45
CA ILE A 201 -2.27 -9.47 -19.76
C ILE A 201 -0.87 -10.10 -19.68
N ILE A 202 -0.75 -11.36 -19.27
CA ILE A 202 0.56 -12.05 -19.24
C ILE A 202 1.16 -12.14 -20.64
N ASN A 203 0.37 -12.46 -21.67
CA ASN A 203 0.82 -12.47 -23.05
C ASN A 203 1.35 -11.09 -23.50
N MET A 204 0.65 -9.98 -23.20
CA MET A 204 1.14 -8.63 -23.51
C MET A 204 2.54 -8.37 -22.93
N VAL A 205 2.81 -8.83 -21.70
CA VAL A 205 4.13 -8.69 -21.07
C VAL A 205 5.17 -9.58 -21.74
N GLU A 206 4.86 -10.86 -21.98
CA GLU A 206 5.80 -11.77 -22.64
C GLU A 206 6.13 -11.34 -24.06
N ASP A 207 5.16 -10.82 -24.82
CA ASP A 207 5.38 -10.31 -26.18
C ASP A 207 6.19 -9.00 -26.19
N THR A 208 5.98 -8.12 -25.20
CA THR A 208 6.82 -6.91 -25.00
C THR A 208 8.27 -7.29 -24.66
N LEU A 209 8.49 -8.32 -23.83
CA LEU A 209 9.83 -8.80 -23.48
C LEU A 209 10.53 -9.55 -24.63
N LYS A 210 9.78 -10.26 -25.48
CA LYS A 210 10.30 -10.82 -26.75
C LYS A 210 10.75 -9.70 -27.69
N LEU A 211 9.99 -8.62 -27.81
CA LEU A 211 10.33 -7.48 -28.66
C LEU A 211 11.66 -6.82 -28.23
N GLN A 212 11.83 -6.54 -26.93
CA GLN A 212 13.11 -6.08 -26.37
C GLN A 212 14.26 -7.02 -26.75
N SER A 213 14.07 -8.33 -26.54
CA SER A 213 15.09 -9.35 -26.73
C SER A 213 15.57 -9.45 -28.18
N ASN A 214 14.67 -9.20 -29.15
CA ASN A 214 14.98 -9.24 -30.57
C ASN A 214 15.58 -7.92 -31.11
N ALA A 215 15.38 -6.79 -30.41
CA ALA A 215 15.72 -5.46 -30.91
C ALA A 215 17.15 -4.98 -30.58
N ASN A 216 17.97 -5.81 -29.93
CA ASN A 216 19.26 -5.42 -29.34
C ASN A 216 19.17 -4.24 -28.34
N GLU A 217 17.97 -3.92 -27.84
CA GLU A 217 17.76 -2.87 -26.84
C GLU A 217 18.42 -3.27 -25.50
N LYS A 218 19.20 -2.35 -24.89
CA LYS A 218 20.18 -2.67 -23.83
C LYS A 218 19.55 -3.43 -22.65
N THR A 219 20.06 -4.64 -22.39
CA THR A 219 19.54 -5.58 -21.38
C THR A 219 19.37 -4.93 -20.01
N PHE A 220 18.11 -4.83 -19.57
CA PHE A 220 17.78 -4.23 -18.28
C PHE A 220 18.13 -5.21 -17.15
N LYS A 221 19.05 -4.83 -16.24
CA LYS A 221 19.64 -5.75 -15.24
C LYS A 221 18.70 -6.19 -14.09
N SER A 222 17.48 -5.68 -14.03
CA SER A 222 16.46 -6.07 -13.06
C SER A 222 15.24 -6.61 -13.76
N ASP A 223 14.61 -7.65 -13.21
CA ASP A 223 13.39 -8.24 -13.78
C ASP A 223 12.25 -7.21 -13.85
N ILE A 224 11.98 -6.75 -15.08
CA ILE A 224 10.95 -5.77 -15.39
C ILE A 224 9.58 -6.42 -15.64
N LYS A 225 9.48 -7.75 -15.66
CA LYS A 225 8.21 -8.49 -15.85
C LYS A 225 7.19 -8.10 -14.79
N MET A 226 7.58 -8.16 -13.51
CA MET A 226 6.67 -7.85 -12.40
C MET A 226 6.19 -6.38 -12.42
N PRO A 227 7.07 -5.37 -12.64
CA PRO A 227 6.64 -4.00 -12.90
C PRO A 227 5.69 -3.82 -14.11
N LEU A 228 5.94 -4.47 -15.24
CA LEU A 228 5.05 -4.40 -16.41
C LEU A 228 3.67 -5.00 -16.12
N ILE A 229 3.59 -6.12 -15.39
CA ILE A 229 2.31 -6.71 -14.96
C ILE A 229 1.55 -5.72 -14.05
N LYS A 230 2.21 -5.12 -13.05
CA LYS A 230 1.58 -4.08 -12.20
C LYS A 230 1.05 -2.91 -13.04
N TYR A 231 1.83 -2.43 -14.01
CA TYR A 231 1.47 -1.32 -14.88
C TYR A 231 0.22 -1.63 -15.73
N ILE A 232 0.17 -2.78 -16.41
CA ILE A 232 -0.95 -3.17 -17.27
C ILE A 232 -2.24 -3.36 -16.47
N TYR A 233 -2.19 -4.08 -15.34
CA TYR A 233 -3.35 -4.21 -14.45
C TYR A 233 -3.83 -2.85 -13.94
N SER A 234 -2.90 -1.96 -13.56
CA SER A 234 -3.23 -0.60 -13.12
C SER A 234 -3.90 0.24 -14.21
N TYR A 235 -3.46 0.11 -15.47
CA TYR A 235 -4.01 0.83 -16.62
C TYR A 235 -5.42 0.32 -16.98
N LEU A 236 -5.60 -1.00 -17.04
CA LEU A 236 -6.87 -1.63 -17.41
C LEU A 236 -7.88 -1.72 -16.25
N TYR A 237 -7.49 -1.34 -15.02
CA TYR A 237 -8.27 -1.52 -13.80
C TYR A 237 -9.72 -1.02 -13.94
N ASN A 238 -9.93 0.22 -14.38
CA ASN A 238 -11.28 0.81 -14.44
C ASN A 238 -12.23 0.03 -15.38
N ILE A 239 -11.69 -0.61 -16.43
CA ILE A 239 -12.47 -1.39 -17.39
C ILE A 239 -12.79 -2.77 -16.81
N ILE A 240 -11.78 -3.45 -16.29
CA ILE A 240 -11.90 -4.77 -15.67
C ILE A 240 -12.81 -4.72 -14.44
N TRP A 241 -12.55 -3.77 -13.53
CA TRP A 241 -13.24 -3.64 -12.25
C TRP A 241 -14.72 -3.31 -12.39
N LYS A 242 -15.10 -2.48 -13.36
CA LYS A 242 -16.49 -2.15 -13.68
C LYS A 242 -17.29 -3.40 -14.05
N GLU A 243 -16.75 -4.26 -14.91
CA GLU A 243 -17.46 -5.47 -15.34
C GLU A 243 -17.37 -6.60 -14.31
N LEU A 244 -16.29 -6.72 -13.53
CA LEU A 244 -16.22 -7.64 -12.38
C LEU A 244 -17.31 -7.34 -11.33
N THR A 245 -17.39 -6.09 -10.87
CA THR A 245 -18.35 -5.68 -9.83
C THR A 245 -19.80 -5.86 -10.28
N LYS A 246 -20.11 -5.50 -11.52
CA LYS A 246 -21.39 -5.76 -12.20
C LYS A 246 -21.71 -7.26 -12.33
N ASN A 247 -20.74 -8.09 -12.75
CA ASN A 247 -20.93 -9.54 -12.89
C ASN A 247 -21.18 -10.25 -11.54
N CYS A 248 -20.62 -9.73 -10.45
CA CYS A 248 -20.68 -10.32 -9.11
C CYS A 248 -21.76 -9.75 -8.19
N GLN A 249 -22.40 -8.62 -8.54
CA GLN A 249 -23.29 -7.81 -7.70
C GLN A 249 -24.30 -8.61 -6.84
N GLN A 250 -24.95 -9.63 -7.42
CA GLN A 250 -25.94 -10.46 -6.69
C GLN A 250 -25.33 -11.37 -5.61
N ILE A 251 -24.12 -11.87 -5.83
CA ILE A 251 -23.38 -12.69 -4.86
C ILE A 251 -22.79 -11.78 -3.78
N GLU A 252 -22.23 -10.66 -4.22
CA GLU A 252 -21.65 -9.62 -3.37
C GLU A 252 -22.67 -9.09 -2.35
N HIS A 253 -23.91 -8.82 -2.76
CA HIS A 253 -24.99 -8.39 -1.86
C HIS A 253 -25.22 -9.40 -0.71
N ARG A 254 -25.41 -10.68 -1.06
CA ARG A 254 -25.63 -11.76 -0.07
C ARG A 254 -24.46 -11.93 0.89
N VAL A 255 -23.24 -11.79 0.38
CA VAL A 255 -22.02 -11.85 1.21
C VAL A 255 -21.93 -10.62 2.12
N GLN A 256 -22.28 -9.42 1.65
CA GLN A 256 -22.36 -8.21 2.46
C GLN A 256 -23.42 -8.32 3.57
N GLU A 257 -24.57 -8.95 3.31
CA GLU A 257 -25.61 -9.23 4.31
C GLU A 257 -25.09 -10.19 5.40
N LYS A 258 -24.43 -11.29 5.01
CA LYS A 258 -23.81 -12.25 5.92
C LYS A 258 -22.68 -11.62 6.75
N MET A 259 -21.85 -10.77 6.14
CA MET A 259 -20.85 -9.96 6.83
C MET A 259 -21.49 -8.98 7.82
N ASN A 260 -22.62 -8.34 7.49
CA ASN A 260 -23.37 -7.47 8.41
C ASN A 260 -24.02 -8.23 9.58
N TYR A 261 -24.43 -9.48 9.37
CA TYR A 261 -24.86 -10.36 10.45
C TYR A 261 -23.68 -10.68 11.40
N LEU A 262 -22.58 -11.21 10.86
CA LEU A 262 -21.41 -11.62 11.63
C LEU A 262 -20.77 -10.44 12.40
N ARG A 263 -20.77 -9.23 11.81
CA ARG A 263 -20.30 -8.00 12.45
C ARG A 263 -21.01 -7.66 13.77
N LYS A 264 -22.27 -8.09 13.97
CA LYS A 264 -23.03 -7.82 15.21
C LYS A 264 -22.53 -8.64 16.40
N ASP A 265 -21.92 -9.80 16.18
CA ASP A 265 -21.44 -10.71 17.22
C ASP A 265 -20.10 -11.37 16.84
N ILE A 266 -19.09 -10.54 16.56
CA ILE A 266 -17.70 -10.98 16.33
C ILE A 266 -17.18 -11.82 17.50
N SER A 267 -17.50 -11.41 18.73
CA SER A 267 -17.03 -12.06 19.96
C SER A 267 -17.65 -13.45 20.17
N GLY A 268 -18.95 -13.62 19.90
CA GLY A 268 -19.60 -14.93 19.95
C GLY A 268 -19.24 -15.82 18.77
N PHE A 269 -19.00 -15.25 17.58
CA PHE A 269 -18.41 -15.96 16.44
C PHE A 269 -17.04 -16.56 16.80
N LEU A 270 -16.10 -15.76 17.30
CA LEU A 270 -14.78 -16.24 17.70
C LEU A 270 -14.83 -17.26 18.84
N LYS A 271 -15.73 -17.07 19.83
CA LYS A 271 -15.97 -18.06 20.90
C LYS A 271 -16.46 -19.41 20.38
N LYS A 272 -17.37 -19.44 19.39
CA LYS A 272 -17.85 -20.68 18.74
C LYS A 272 -16.73 -21.45 18.02
N LEU A 273 -15.65 -20.76 17.65
CA LEU A 273 -14.48 -21.32 16.98
C LEU A 273 -13.27 -21.46 17.93
N ASN A 274 -13.52 -21.50 19.25
CA ASN A 274 -12.54 -21.60 20.34
C ASN A 274 -11.52 -20.44 20.46
N LEU A 275 -11.62 -19.40 19.63
CA LEU A 275 -10.73 -18.23 19.60
C LEU A 275 -11.22 -17.09 20.53
N GLY A 276 -11.96 -17.41 21.58
CA GLY A 276 -12.67 -16.45 22.44
C GLY A 276 -11.81 -15.46 23.24
N SER A 277 -10.48 -15.64 23.26
CA SER A 277 -9.50 -14.72 23.87
C SER A 277 -8.88 -13.75 22.87
N ILE A 278 -9.16 -13.88 21.56
CA ILE A 278 -8.84 -12.86 20.56
C ILE A 278 -9.77 -11.65 20.80
N SER A 279 -9.19 -10.51 21.12
CA SER A 279 -9.95 -9.29 21.43
C SER A 279 -10.49 -8.59 20.18
N LEU A 280 -11.58 -7.84 20.35
CA LEU A 280 -12.17 -7.07 19.24
C LEU A 280 -11.19 -6.05 18.63
N PHE A 281 -10.29 -5.48 19.44
CA PHE A 281 -9.23 -4.57 18.98
C PHE A 281 -8.21 -5.24 18.03
N GLN A 282 -7.89 -6.52 18.26
CA GLN A 282 -7.03 -7.29 17.35
C GLN A 282 -7.76 -7.59 16.01
N VAL A 283 -9.08 -7.84 16.06
CA VAL A 283 -9.92 -7.97 14.86
C VAL A 283 -10.01 -6.66 14.10
N GLU A 284 -10.24 -5.54 14.78
CA GLU A 284 -10.30 -4.19 14.22
C GLU A 284 -8.98 -3.77 13.55
N THR A 285 -7.85 -4.03 14.22
CA THR A 285 -6.50 -3.82 13.65
C THR A 285 -6.33 -4.62 12.36
N THR A 286 -6.67 -5.92 12.39
CA THR A 286 -6.63 -6.78 11.19
C THR A 286 -7.55 -6.24 10.09
N ALA A 287 -8.78 -5.86 10.44
CA ALA A 287 -9.79 -5.33 9.53
C ALA A 287 -9.33 -4.06 8.82
N PHE A 288 -8.64 -3.14 9.50
CA PHE A 288 -8.05 -1.95 8.88
C PHE A 288 -7.02 -2.30 7.80
N HIS A 289 -6.16 -3.29 8.05
CA HIS A 289 -5.20 -3.75 7.05
C HIS A 289 -5.88 -4.46 5.87
N VAL A 290 -6.90 -5.30 6.13
CA VAL A 290 -7.74 -5.91 5.07
C VAL A 290 -8.40 -4.81 4.23
N LYS A 291 -8.94 -3.76 4.84
CA LYS A 291 -9.62 -2.64 4.15
C LYS A 291 -8.76 -1.94 3.09
N GLN A 292 -7.43 -1.97 3.22
CA GLN A 292 -6.55 -1.37 2.20
C GLN A 292 -6.62 -2.10 0.85
N ILE A 293 -7.14 -3.34 0.80
CA ILE A 293 -7.34 -4.07 -0.46
C ILE A 293 -8.24 -3.31 -1.44
N GLU A 294 -9.19 -2.52 -0.94
CA GLU A 294 -10.12 -1.69 -1.74
C GLU A 294 -9.40 -0.62 -2.56
N LYS A 295 -8.26 -0.12 -2.04
CA LYS A 295 -7.44 0.92 -2.70
C LYS A 295 -6.54 0.39 -3.81
N CYS A 296 -6.35 -0.94 -3.93
CA CYS A 296 -5.41 -1.52 -4.88
C CYS A 296 -6.03 -1.77 -6.27
N ASN A 297 -5.43 -1.15 -7.29
CA ASN A 297 -5.80 -1.29 -8.70
C ASN A 297 -5.14 -2.49 -9.41
N ASN A 298 -4.19 -3.18 -8.77
CA ASN A 298 -3.49 -4.34 -9.33
C ASN A 298 -3.47 -5.51 -8.31
N PRO A 299 -3.42 -6.78 -8.78
CA PRO A 299 -3.53 -7.94 -7.89
C PRO A 299 -2.27 -8.20 -7.08
N ILE A 300 -1.10 -7.76 -7.55
CA ILE A 300 0.19 -7.96 -6.88
C ILE A 300 0.24 -7.15 -5.56
N ASP A 301 -0.28 -5.92 -5.55
CA ASP A 301 -0.38 -5.14 -4.31
C ASP A 301 -1.44 -5.70 -3.35
N LYS A 302 -2.53 -6.30 -3.86
CA LYS A 302 -3.49 -7.06 -3.03
C LYS A 302 -2.82 -8.27 -2.36
N ILE A 303 -1.94 -8.99 -3.08
CA ILE A 303 -1.12 -10.09 -2.53
C ILE A 303 -0.21 -9.60 -1.40
N TYR A 304 0.47 -8.47 -1.55
CA TYR A 304 1.34 -7.93 -0.49
C TYR A 304 0.55 -7.52 0.76
N ILE A 305 -0.66 -6.98 0.59
CA ILE A 305 -1.58 -6.70 1.69
C ILE A 305 -1.96 -7.99 2.42
N LEU A 306 -2.37 -9.04 1.69
CA LEU A 306 -2.76 -10.33 2.27
C LEU A 306 -1.58 -11.03 2.98
N ASP A 307 -0.37 -10.99 2.44
CA ASP A 307 0.83 -11.53 3.09
C ASP A 307 1.16 -10.81 4.41
N ASN A 308 0.94 -9.49 4.47
CA ASN A 308 1.10 -8.72 5.70
C ASN A 308 -0.01 -9.04 6.72
N ILE A 309 -1.25 -9.23 6.28
CA ILE A 309 -2.37 -9.65 7.13
C ILE A 309 -2.12 -11.03 7.74
N SER A 310 -1.61 -12.00 6.97
CA SER A 310 -1.25 -13.32 7.52
C SER A 310 -0.19 -13.21 8.63
N LYS A 311 0.82 -12.35 8.49
CA LYS A 311 1.82 -12.09 9.55
C LYS A 311 1.19 -11.46 10.79
N ILE A 312 0.34 -10.46 10.61
CA ILE A 312 -0.37 -9.77 11.69
C ILE A 312 -1.25 -10.75 12.48
N ILE A 313 -1.95 -11.67 11.81
CA ILE A 313 -2.74 -12.71 12.47
C ILE A 313 -1.83 -13.68 13.25
N CYS A 314 -0.71 -14.12 12.69
CA CYS A 314 0.26 -14.97 13.41
C CYS A 314 0.87 -14.26 14.64
N GLU A 315 1.14 -12.96 14.56
CA GLU A 315 1.62 -12.14 15.68
C GLU A 315 0.53 -11.98 16.76
N ILE A 316 -0.71 -11.70 16.35
CA ILE A 316 -1.90 -11.66 17.22
C ILE A 316 -2.08 -12.98 17.99
N ILE A 317 -2.00 -14.13 17.31
CA ILE A 317 -2.08 -15.44 17.97
C ILE A 317 -0.90 -15.63 18.93
N SER A 318 0.32 -15.30 18.50
CA SER A 318 1.54 -15.46 19.32
C SER A 318 1.48 -14.64 20.62
N CYS A 319 1.14 -13.36 20.55
CA CYS A 319 1.00 -12.50 21.73
C CYS A 319 -0.18 -12.91 22.63
N THR A 320 -1.27 -13.42 22.05
CA THR A 320 -2.39 -13.95 22.83
C THR A 320 -1.98 -15.22 23.57
N ASN A 321 -1.23 -16.12 22.92
CA ASN A 321 -0.67 -17.33 23.52
C ASN A 321 0.31 -17.06 24.66
N GLU A 322 1.11 -15.98 24.61
CA GLU A 322 1.93 -15.58 25.77
C GLU A 322 1.07 -15.23 26.99
N ASN A 323 -0.01 -14.48 26.79
CA ASN A 323 -0.92 -14.09 27.87
C ASN A 323 -1.69 -15.31 28.42
N LEU A 324 -2.13 -16.22 27.55
CA LEU A 324 -2.78 -17.48 27.95
C LEU A 324 -1.83 -18.38 28.76
N LYS A 325 -0.57 -18.51 28.34
CA LYS A 325 0.48 -19.23 29.12
C LYS A 325 0.69 -18.62 30.50
N ARG A 326 0.75 -17.29 30.63
CA ARG A 326 0.85 -16.59 31.93
C ARG A 326 -0.37 -16.82 32.84
N GLN A 327 -1.50 -17.24 32.28
CA GLN A 327 -2.74 -17.55 33.00
C GLN A 327 -2.97 -19.06 33.20
N ASN A 328 -2.02 -19.92 32.79
CA ASN A 328 -2.17 -21.38 32.74
C ASN A 328 -3.39 -21.87 31.93
N LEU A 329 -3.78 -21.12 30.89
CA LEU A 329 -4.86 -21.47 29.98
C LEU A 329 -4.33 -22.16 28.71
N ALA A 330 -5.21 -22.93 28.06
CA ALA A 330 -4.91 -23.56 26.78
C ALA A 330 -4.57 -22.51 25.70
N ILE A 331 -3.62 -22.83 24.83
CA ILE A 331 -3.13 -21.97 23.75
C ILE A 331 -3.77 -22.33 22.40
N TYR A 332 -3.65 -21.43 21.43
CA TYR A 332 -4.11 -21.63 20.06
C TYR A 332 -2.97 -22.07 19.14
N ASP A 333 -3.22 -23.09 18.32
CA ASP A 333 -2.31 -23.45 17.23
C ASP A 333 -2.40 -22.43 16.09
N ILE A 334 -1.26 -22.11 15.48
CA ILE A 334 -1.21 -21.30 14.25
C ILE A 334 -1.40 -22.24 13.06
N ASN A 335 -2.66 -22.42 12.67
CA ASN A 335 -3.09 -23.30 11.58
C ASN A 335 -4.02 -22.57 10.59
N SER A 336 -4.38 -23.24 9.49
CA SER A 336 -5.32 -22.72 8.47
C SER A 336 -6.61 -22.16 9.06
N ASP A 337 -7.16 -22.87 10.03
CA ASP A 337 -8.52 -22.67 10.51
C ASP A 337 -8.57 -21.44 11.44
N SER A 338 -7.55 -21.26 12.27
CA SER A 338 -7.34 -20.05 13.07
C SER A 338 -7.12 -18.81 12.18
N LEU A 339 -6.32 -18.94 11.11
CA LEU A 339 -6.04 -17.88 10.14
C LEU A 339 -7.31 -17.47 9.37
N ILE A 340 -8.06 -18.44 8.85
CA ILE A 340 -9.34 -18.22 8.16
C ILE A 340 -10.36 -17.59 9.13
N SER A 341 -10.49 -18.10 10.35
CA SER A 341 -11.48 -17.59 11.32
C SER A 341 -11.24 -16.13 11.70
N ILE A 342 -10.00 -15.74 11.98
CA ILE A 342 -9.66 -14.36 12.30
C ILE A 342 -9.80 -13.46 11.06
N LEU A 343 -9.50 -13.97 9.86
CA LEU A 343 -9.67 -13.23 8.61
C LEU A 343 -11.16 -13.04 8.24
N VAL A 344 -12.03 -14.02 8.46
CA VAL A 344 -13.50 -13.91 8.32
C VAL A 344 -14.05 -12.84 9.26
N ALA A 345 -13.61 -12.84 10.52
CA ALA A 345 -13.98 -11.81 11.49
C ALA A 345 -13.51 -10.42 11.05
N ALA A 346 -12.27 -10.29 10.58
CA ALA A 346 -11.70 -9.03 10.12
C ALA A 346 -12.39 -8.47 8.85
N ILE A 347 -12.66 -9.34 7.85
CA ILE A 347 -13.42 -8.99 6.64
C ILE A 347 -14.81 -8.47 7.03
N SER A 348 -15.51 -9.21 7.90
CA SER A 348 -16.87 -8.88 8.33
C SER A 348 -16.93 -7.60 9.17
N PHE A 349 -15.98 -7.39 10.09
CA PHE A 349 -15.91 -6.17 10.90
C PHE A 349 -15.60 -4.93 10.05
N GLY A 350 -14.64 -5.05 9.12
CA GLY A 350 -14.24 -3.98 8.21
C GLY A 350 -15.23 -3.68 7.08
N GLN A 351 -16.24 -4.53 6.88
CA GLN A 351 -17.23 -4.41 5.81
C GLN A 351 -16.56 -4.17 4.46
N ILE A 352 -15.69 -5.09 4.06
CA ILE A 352 -14.95 -4.99 2.79
C ILE A 352 -15.96 -5.04 1.64
N GLN A 353 -15.92 -4.05 0.76
CA GLN A 353 -16.78 -3.98 -0.42
C GLN A 353 -16.15 -4.75 -1.58
N ASN A 354 -16.98 -5.36 -2.42
CA ASN A 354 -16.54 -6.02 -3.66
C ASN A 354 -15.54 -7.16 -3.40
N ILE A 355 -15.70 -7.89 -2.29
CA ILE A 355 -14.78 -8.94 -1.83
C ILE A 355 -14.71 -10.11 -2.83
N ILE A 356 -15.82 -10.45 -3.49
CA ILE A 356 -15.87 -11.47 -4.55
C ILE A 356 -15.06 -10.98 -5.77
N SER A 357 -15.26 -9.71 -6.15
CA SER A 357 -14.54 -9.10 -7.27
C SER A 357 -13.03 -8.99 -6.97
N HIS A 358 -12.63 -8.72 -5.72
CA HIS A 358 -11.23 -8.78 -5.30
C HIS A 358 -10.65 -10.21 -5.36
N SER A 359 -11.41 -11.24 -4.99
CA SER A 359 -10.97 -12.63 -5.13
C SER A 359 -10.79 -13.04 -6.60
N ILE A 360 -11.69 -12.63 -7.49
CA ILE A 360 -11.60 -12.94 -8.92
C ILE A 360 -10.42 -12.18 -9.56
N HIS A 361 -10.23 -10.90 -9.23
CA HIS A 361 -9.08 -10.13 -9.70
C HIS A 361 -7.73 -10.73 -9.27
N LEU A 362 -7.68 -11.43 -8.13
CA LEU A 362 -6.54 -12.22 -7.69
C LEU A 362 -6.38 -13.54 -8.47
N HIS A 363 -7.47 -14.32 -8.63
CA HIS A 363 -7.50 -15.54 -9.46
C HIS A 363 -6.96 -15.27 -10.87
N MET A 364 -7.43 -14.19 -11.52
CA MET A 364 -6.99 -13.76 -12.86
C MET A 364 -5.45 -13.69 -13.01
N TYR A 365 -4.75 -13.21 -11.98
CA TYR A 365 -3.30 -13.15 -11.98
C TYR A 365 -2.66 -14.48 -11.58
N ILE A 366 -3.11 -15.05 -10.46
CA ILE A 366 -2.48 -16.22 -9.85
C ILE A 366 -2.59 -17.45 -10.76
N ASP A 367 -3.74 -17.70 -11.39
CA ASP A 367 -3.91 -18.85 -12.28
C ASP A 367 -2.90 -18.86 -13.44
N ASN A 368 -2.59 -17.68 -13.98
CA ASN A 368 -1.69 -17.49 -15.13
C ASN A 368 -0.20 -17.43 -14.77
N LEU A 369 0.17 -17.56 -13.49
CA LEU A 369 1.56 -17.75 -13.08
C LEU A 369 2.07 -19.15 -13.42
N LYS A 370 3.34 -19.24 -13.85
CA LYS A 370 4.01 -20.53 -14.10
C LYS A 370 4.20 -21.27 -12.77
N ALA A 371 4.36 -22.59 -12.82
CA ALA A 371 4.51 -23.40 -11.59
C ALA A 371 5.70 -22.95 -10.72
N SER A 372 6.80 -22.50 -11.34
CA SER A 372 7.96 -21.90 -10.67
C SER A 372 7.73 -20.50 -10.09
N GLU A 373 6.64 -19.82 -10.48
CA GLU A 373 6.24 -18.49 -10.00
C GLU A 373 5.15 -18.60 -8.91
N LYS A 374 4.42 -19.73 -8.87
CA LYS A 374 3.48 -20.12 -7.80
C LYS A 374 4.22 -20.63 -6.55
N ILE A 375 5.06 -19.77 -5.96
CA ILE A 375 5.75 -20.03 -4.69
C ILE A 375 4.72 -20.48 -3.63
N ASP A 376 5.00 -21.53 -2.86
CA ASP A 376 4.05 -22.12 -1.89
C ASP A 376 3.39 -21.08 -0.98
N LYS A 377 4.16 -20.09 -0.54
CA LYS A 377 3.70 -18.98 0.30
C LYS A 377 2.61 -18.12 -0.37
N LEU A 378 2.72 -17.88 -1.69
CA LEU A 378 1.71 -17.16 -2.47
C LEU A 378 0.42 -17.97 -2.54
N SER A 379 0.54 -19.25 -2.88
CA SER A 379 -0.57 -20.20 -2.95
C SER A 379 -1.28 -20.31 -1.59
N PHE A 380 -0.53 -20.37 -0.48
CA PHE A 380 -1.05 -20.43 0.88
C PHE A 380 -1.83 -19.16 1.27
N VAL A 381 -1.20 -17.98 1.17
CA VAL A 381 -1.84 -16.69 1.51
C VAL A 381 -3.13 -16.49 0.71
N PHE A 382 -3.10 -16.86 -0.58
CA PHE A 382 -4.29 -16.79 -1.43
C PHE A 382 -5.37 -17.81 -1.04
N THR A 383 -4.99 -19.05 -0.71
CA THR A 383 -5.93 -20.08 -0.23
C THR A 383 -6.65 -19.65 1.04
N ILE A 384 -5.91 -19.09 2.02
CA ILE A 384 -6.49 -18.58 3.27
C ILE A 384 -7.53 -17.47 2.99
N PHE A 385 -7.21 -16.53 2.09
CA PHE A 385 -8.14 -15.46 1.69
C PHE A 385 -9.36 -16.00 0.95
N HIS A 386 -9.17 -16.90 -0.02
CA HIS A 386 -10.27 -17.48 -0.80
C HIS A 386 -11.19 -18.35 0.08
N SER A 387 -10.64 -19.21 0.95
CA SER A 387 -11.43 -20.00 1.90
C SER A 387 -12.20 -19.15 2.90
N SER A 388 -11.67 -17.98 3.31
CA SER A 388 -12.42 -17.02 4.13
C SER A 388 -13.63 -16.44 3.40
N ILE A 389 -13.55 -16.28 2.08
CA ILE A 389 -14.65 -15.80 1.24
C ILE A 389 -15.66 -16.93 0.99
N ILE A 390 -15.21 -18.17 0.73
CA ILE A 390 -16.10 -19.34 0.61
C ILE A 390 -16.85 -19.57 1.92
N TYR A 391 -16.20 -19.43 3.08
CA TYR A 391 -16.89 -19.48 4.38
C TYR A 391 -18.05 -18.47 4.46
N LEU A 392 -17.83 -17.22 4.02
CA LEU A 392 -18.87 -16.19 3.99
C LEU A 392 -19.97 -16.45 2.94
N CYS A 393 -19.65 -17.10 1.82
CA CYS A 393 -20.64 -17.56 0.85
C CYS A 393 -21.55 -18.66 1.43
N ASP A 394 -20.95 -19.66 2.10
CA ASP A 394 -21.61 -20.88 2.57
C ASP A 394 -22.24 -20.74 3.96
N MET A 395 -21.87 -19.71 4.74
CA MET A 395 -22.48 -19.41 6.04
C MET A 395 -24.00 -19.34 5.90
N LYS A 396 -24.73 -20.15 6.66
CA LYS A 396 -26.19 -20.15 6.64
C LYS A 396 -26.72 -18.81 7.18
N GLU A 397 -27.80 -18.33 6.57
CA GLU A 397 -28.64 -17.29 7.17
C GLU A 397 -29.25 -17.85 8.48
N GLY A 398 -29.37 -17.00 9.51
CA GLY A 398 -29.72 -17.38 10.87
C GLY A 398 -30.44 -16.29 11.65
#